data_AF-A0A503PQS0-F1
#
_entry.id   AF-A0A503PQS0-F1
#
_cell.length_a   1.000
_cell.length_b   1.000
_cell.length_c   1.000
_cell.angle_alpha   90.00
_cell.angle_beta   90.00
_cell.angle_gamma   90.00
#
_symmetry.space_group_name_H-M   'P 1'
#
loop_
_entity.id
_entity.type
_entity.pdbx_description
1 polymer ?
#
loop_
_entity_poly.entity_id
_entity_poly.type
_entity_poly.pdbx_seq_one_letter_code
_entity_poly.pdbx_strand_id
1 'polypeptide(L)'
;MISIETANSYSSKTTILGWFAGLAWLAYAGEQQPHWWGWALLIVVGMFAASIVIGGGFALLASFLTKAVRGSSNASPDFYAWGAFICPVIAFFCAAPVARLLP
;
A
#
# COMPACT_ATOMS: atom_id res chain seq x y z
N MET A 1 -15.34 11.15 15.53
CA MET A 1 -14.57 11.59 14.34
C MET A 1 -13.29 10.79 14.29
N ILE A 2 -13.01 10.08 13.20
CA ILE A 2 -11.72 9.40 13.03
C ILE A 2 -10.67 10.47 12.74
N SER A 3 -9.59 10.49 13.52
CA SER A 3 -8.46 11.41 13.26
C SER A 3 -7.70 10.95 12.02
N ILE A 4 -7.08 11.89 11.30
CA ILE A 4 -6.27 11.61 10.11
C ILE A 4 -5.16 10.60 10.44
N GLU A 5 -4.53 10.71 11.61
CA GLU A 5 -3.52 9.77 12.10
C GLU A 5 -4.07 8.36 12.27
N THR A 6 -5.30 8.25 12.77
CA THR A 6 -5.97 6.96 12.94
C THR A 6 -6.27 6.34 11.57
N ALA A 7 -6.84 7.11 10.63
CA ALA A 7 -7.11 6.65 9.27
C ALA A 7 -5.83 6.23 8.53
N ASN A 8 -4.74 7.00 8.68
CA ASN A 8 -3.45 6.70 8.07
C ASN A 8 -2.80 5.45 8.71
N SER A 9 -2.92 5.28 10.03
CA SER A 9 -2.45 4.07 10.72
C SER A 9 -3.21 2.83 10.25
N TYR A 10 -4.52 2.91 10.09
CA TYR A 10 -5.32 1.82 9.53
C TYR A 10 -4.94 1.53 8.08
N SER A 11 -4.81 2.56 7.24
CA SER A 11 -4.39 2.39 5.84
C SER A 11 -3.02 1.75 5.71
N SER A 12 -2.04 2.16 6.53
CA SER A 12 -0.71 1.55 6.54
C SER A 12 -0.79 0.06 6.95
N LYS A 13 -1.52 -0.27 8.01
CA LYS A 13 -1.69 -1.66 8.46
C LYS A 13 -2.38 -2.52 7.41
N THR A 14 -3.44 -2.02 6.78
CA THR A 14 -4.12 -2.77 5.72
C THR A 14 -3.24 -2.91 4.48
N THR A 15 -2.47 -1.89 4.10
CA THR A 15 -1.50 -1.95 2.99
C THR A 15 -0.48 -3.06 3.21
N ILE A 16 0.05 -3.21 4.42
CA ILE A 16 0.95 -4.32 4.79
C ILE A 16 0.25 -5.67 4.59
N LEU A 17 -0.99 -5.82 5.06
CA LEU A 17 -1.76 -7.05 4.87
C LEU A 17 -1.97 -7.34 3.38
N GLY A 18 -2.31 -6.34 2.58
CA GLY A 18 -2.45 -6.46 1.13
C GLY A 18 -1.16 -6.91 0.46
N TRP A 19 -0.02 -6.31 0.85
CA TRP A 19 1.30 -6.70 0.36
C TRP A 19 1.62 -8.18 0.65
N PHE A 20 1.45 -8.60 1.90
CA PHE A 20 1.69 -10.01 2.27
C PHE A 20 0.71 -10.97 1.63
N ALA A 21 -0.56 -10.59 1.47
CA ALA A 21 -1.52 -11.39 0.73
C ALA A 21 -1.09 -11.55 -0.75
N GLY A 22 -0.54 -10.50 -1.36
CA GLY A 22 -0.02 -10.55 -2.73
C GLY A 22 1.22 -11.44 -2.85
N LEU A 23 2.13 -11.38 -1.87
CA LEU A 23 3.28 -12.27 -1.76
C LEU A 23 2.86 -13.73 -1.55
N ALA A 24 1.88 -14.00 -0.70
CA ALA A 24 1.34 -15.33 -0.48
C ALA A 24 0.67 -15.88 -1.75
N TRP A 25 -0.07 -15.02 -2.47
CA TRP A 25 -0.65 -15.37 -3.77
C TRP A 25 0.44 -15.72 -4.79
N LEU A 26 1.52 -14.94 -4.85
CA LEU A 26 2.67 -15.25 -5.70
C LEU A 26 3.32 -16.59 -5.33
N ALA A 27 3.48 -16.89 -4.05
CA ALA A 27 4.03 -18.17 -3.61
C ALA A 27 3.15 -19.37 -4.01
N TYR A 28 1.82 -19.17 -4.03
CA TYR A 28 0.86 -20.20 -4.38
C TYR A 28 0.66 -20.38 -5.90
N ALA A 29 0.51 -19.29 -6.64
CA ALA A 29 0.12 -19.28 -8.06
C ALA A 29 1.24 -18.88 -9.02
N GLY A 30 2.41 -18.48 -8.53
CA GLY A 30 3.52 -18.01 -9.35
C GLY A 30 4.40 -19.13 -9.89
N GLU A 31 4.53 -19.20 -11.23
CA GLU A 31 5.47 -20.11 -11.90
C GLU A 31 6.95 -19.66 -11.74
N GLN A 32 7.18 -18.35 -11.61
CA GLN A 32 8.49 -17.78 -11.29
C GLN A 32 8.50 -17.31 -9.84
N GLN A 33 9.28 -18.00 -9.03
CA GLN A 33 9.50 -17.63 -7.64
C GLN A 33 10.85 -16.92 -7.48
N PRO A 34 10.90 -15.84 -6.68
CA PRO A 34 12.16 -15.21 -6.31
C PRO A 34 13.10 -16.20 -5.63
N HIS A 35 14.40 -15.97 -5.75
CA HIS A 35 15.37 -16.69 -4.94
C HIS A 35 15.12 -16.42 -3.44
N TRP A 36 15.64 -17.29 -2.56
CA TRP A 36 15.32 -17.23 -1.12
C TRP A 36 15.67 -15.88 -0.47
N TRP A 37 16.70 -15.19 -0.95
CA TRP A 37 17.07 -13.85 -0.47
C TRP A 37 16.11 -12.77 -0.99
N GLY A 38 15.54 -12.96 -2.19
CA GLY A 38 14.52 -12.08 -2.77
C GLY A 38 13.26 -12.07 -1.91
N TRP A 39 12.86 -13.23 -1.37
CA TRP A 39 11.78 -13.32 -0.39
C TRP A 39 12.06 -12.50 0.88
N ALA A 40 13.26 -12.61 1.45
CA ALA A 40 13.64 -11.82 2.63
C ALA A 40 13.58 -10.31 2.34
N LEU A 41 14.04 -9.89 1.16
CA LEU A 41 13.99 -8.49 0.71
C LEU A 41 12.54 -8.00 0.52
N LEU A 42 11.66 -8.80 -0.08
CA LEU A 42 10.25 -8.47 -0.28
C LEU A 42 9.46 -8.39 1.03
N ILE A 43 9.75 -9.29 1.98
CA ILE A 43 9.11 -9.33 3.29
C ILE A 43 9.49 -8.13 4.14
N VAL A 44 10.78 -7.77 4.16
CA VAL A 44 11.28 -6.69 5.01
C VAL A 44 11.21 -5.37 4.27
N VAL A 45 12.03 -5.18 3.24
CA VAL A 45 12.15 -3.90 2.53
C VAL A 45 10.92 -3.62 1.68
N GLY A 46 10.39 -4.64 1.00
CA GLY A 46 9.19 -4.50 0.17
C GLY A 46 7.97 -4.05 0.98
N MET A 47 7.79 -4.58 2.19
CA MET A 47 6.71 -4.15 3.10
C MET A 47 6.81 -2.67 3.47
N PHE A 48 8.00 -2.20 3.88
CA PHE A 48 8.20 -0.80 4.23
C PHE A 48 8.04 0.11 3.01
N ALA A 49 8.66 -0.26 1.89
CA ALA A 49 8.57 0.49 0.65
C ALA A 49 7.12 0.60 0.15
N ALA A 50 6.37 -0.50 0.12
CA ALA A 50 4.97 -0.51 -0.28
C ALA A 50 4.12 0.37 0.64
N SER A 51 4.32 0.28 1.96
CA SER A 51 3.57 1.09 2.94
C SER A 51 3.83 2.58 2.78
N ILE A 52 5.08 2.98 2.53
CA ILE A 52 5.47 4.39 2.36
C ILE A 52 5.00 4.91 1.00
N VAL A 53 5.25 4.18 -0.08
CA VAL A 53 4.95 4.63 -1.44
C VAL A 53 3.43 4.66 -1.67
N ILE A 54 2.72 3.60 -1.30
CA ILE A 54 1.27 3.51 -1.52
C ILE A 54 0.53 4.35 -0.49
N GLY A 55 0.84 4.22 0.80
CA GLY A 55 0.20 5.00 1.86
C GLY A 55 0.50 6.50 1.74
N GLY A 56 1.78 6.87 1.57
CA GLY A 56 2.19 8.26 1.38
C GLY A 56 1.72 8.85 0.05
N GLY A 57 1.79 8.09 -1.05
CA GLY A 57 1.29 8.50 -2.35
C GLY A 57 -0.22 8.77 -2.33
N PHE A 58 -1.00 7.90 -1.67
CA PHE A 58 -2.43 8.12 -1.50
C PHE A 58 -2.74 9.34 -0.62
N ALA A 59 -1.98 9.56 0.45
CA ALA A 59 -2.15 10.75 1.29
C ALA A 59 -1.91 12.06 0.52
N LEU A 60 -0.89 12.09 -0.35
CA LEU A 60 -0.63 13.22 -1.24
C LEU A 60 -1.75 13.40 -2.26
N LEU A 61 -2.23 12.31 -2.87
CA LEU A 61 -3.33 12.33 -3.82
C LEU A 61 -4.62 12.85 -3.17
N ALA A 62 -4.95 12.36 -1.98
CA ALA A 62 -6.12 12.78 -1.21
C ALA A 62 -6.06 14.28 -0.85
N SER A 63 -4.88 14.77 -0.45
CA SER A 63 -4.67 16.20 -0.18
C SER A 63 -4.84 17.04 -1.44
N PHE A 64 -4.29 16.60 -2.58
CA PHE A 64 -4.42 17.30 -3.85
C PHE A 64 -5.86 17.33 -4.37
N LEU A 65 -6.56 16.19 -4.33
CA LEU A 65 -7.96 16.09 -4.72
C LEU A 65 -8.86 16.94 -3.81
N THR A 66 -8.61 16.94 -2.51
CA THR A 66 -9.39 17.78 -1.59
C THR A 66 -9.13 19.26 -1.81
N LYS A 67 -7.88 19.65 -2.10
CA LYS A 67 -7.54 21.02 -2.47
C LYS A 67 -8.23 21.45 -3.77
N ALA A 68 -8.26 20.58 -4.78
CA ALA A 68 -8.90 20.87 -6.06
C ALA A 68 -10.43 21.01 -5.95
N VAL A 69 -11.08 20.19 -5.12
CA VAL A 69 -12.55 20.17 -5.02
C VAL A 69 -13.08 21.14 -3.96
N ARG A 70 -12.42 21.25 -2.80
CA ARG A 70 -12.92 22.01 -1.64
C ARG A 70 -12.15 23.29 -1.35
N GLY A 71 -11.06 23.58 -2.07
CA GLY A 71 -10.23 24.77 -1.84
C GLY A 71 -9.41 24.74 -0.54
N SER A 72 -9.52 23.66 0.25
CA SER A 72 -8.78 23.48 1.51
C SER A 72 -7.89 22.24 1.44
N SER A 73 -6.67 22.32 1.96
CA SER A 73 -5.71 21.20 1.99
C SER A 73 -6.02 20.16 3.07
N ASN A 74 -7.01 20.41 3.93
CA ASN A 74 -7.46 19.46 4.94
C ASN A 74 -8.30 18.39 4.26
N ALA A 75 -7.64 17.30 3.86
CA ALA A 75 -8.31 16.13 3.33
C ALA A 75 -9.36 15.61 4.32
N SER A 76 -10.58 15.35 3.82
CA SER A 76 -11.65 14.89 4.70
C SER A 76 -11.34 13.48 5.23
N PRO A 77 -11.76 13.16 6.47
CA PRO A 77 -11.58 11.81 7.02
C PRO A 77 -12.09 10.70 6.09
N ASP A 78 -13.14 10.97 5.32
CA ASP A 78 -13.72 10.04 4.35
C ASP A 78 -12.73 9.68 3.22
N PHE A 79 -11.96 10.65 2.70
CA PHE A 79 -10.96 10.38 1.66
C PHE A 79 -9.84 9.48 2.19
N TYR A 80 -9.38 9.71 3.42
CA TYR A 80 -8.39 8.84 4.05
C TYR A 80 -8.96 7.43 4.35
N ALA A 81 -10.24 7.33 4.68
CA ALA A 81 -10.91 6.05 4.87
C ALA A 81 -10.97 5.24 3.55
N TRP A 82 -11.20 5.89 2.41
CA TRP A 82 -11.07 5.25 1.09
C TRP A 82 -9.66 4.75 0.83
N GLY A 83 -8.63 5.46 1.30
CA GLY A 83 -7.24 5.00 1.25
C GLY A 83 -7.02 3.70 2.00
N ALA A 84 -7.67 3.51 3.16
CA ALA A 84 -7.58 2.26 3.90
C ALA A 84 -8.17 1.06 3.15
N PHE A 85 -9.07 1.31 2.19
CA PHE A 85 -9.67 0.28 1.33
C PHE A 85 -8.87 0.05 0.03
N ILE A 86 -8.39 1.11 -0.62
CA ILE A 86 -7.76 1.02 -1.94
C ILE A 86 -6.28 0.61 -1.83
N CYS A 87 -5.54 1.16 -0.87
CA CYS A 87 -4.11 0.88 -0.71
C CYS A 87 -3.76 -0.62 -0.55
N PRO A 88 -4.46 -1.44 0.25
CA PRO A 88 -4.22 -2.90 0.30
C PRO A 88 -4.41 -3.60 -1.05
N VAL A 89 -5.40 -3.20 -1.84
CA VAL A 89 -5.67 -3.81 -3.15
C VAL A 89 -4.53 -3.49 -4.11
N ILE A 90 -4.07 -2.23 -4.14
CA ILE A 90 -2.92 -1.84 -4.94
C ILE A 90 -1.67 -2.61 -4.48
N ALA A 91 -1.42 -2.70 -3.18
CA ALA A 91 -0.28 -3.42 -2.62
C ALA A 91 -0.29 -4.91 -3.00
N PHE A 92 -1.46 -5.55 -2.97
CA PHE A 92 -1.64 -6.93 -3.39
C PHE A 92 -1.20 -7.13 -4.85
N PHE A 93 -1.70 -6.31 -5.77
CA PHE A 93 -1.36 -6.43 -7.19
C PHE A 93 0.06 -5.98 -7.53
N CYS A 94 0.68 -5.12 -6.72
CA CYS A 94 2.07 -4.69 -6.90
C CYS A 94 3.10 -5.72 -6.41
N ALA A 95 2.74 -6.62 -5.50
CA ALA A 95 3.68 -7.59 -4.93
C ALA A 95 4.32 -8.50 -6.00
N ALA A 96 3.52 -9.06 -6.89
CA ALA A 96 3.98 -9.96 -7.96
C ALA A 96 4.94 -9.30 -8.98
N PRO A 97 4.62 -8.14 -9.60
CA PRO A 97 5.54 -7.49 -10.53
C PRO A 97 6.83 -7.03 -9.83
N VAL A 98 6.77 -6.56 -8.59
CA VAL A 98 7.98 -6.18 -7.84
C VAL A 98 8.86 -7.40 -7.56
N ALA A 99 8.26 -8.54 -7.22
CA ALA A 99 8.99 -9.78 -7.00
C ALA A 99 9.71 -10.29 -8.26
N ARG A 100 9.14 -10.06 -9.45
CA ARG A 100 9.76 -10.44 -10.74
C ARG A 100 10.96 -9.58 -11.13
N LEU A 101 11.15 -8.43 -10.49
CA LEU A 101 12.33 -7.57 -10.68
C LEU A 101 13.52 -8.05 -9.85
N LEU A 102 13.29 -8.95 -8.90
CA LEU A 102 14.35 -9.52 -8.07
C LEU A 102 14.86 -10.83 -8.72
N PRO A 103 16.19 -11.02 -8.77
CA PRO A 103 16.82 -12.26 -9.24
C PRO A 103 16.46 -13.51 -8.43
#